data_AF-A0A522YQF4-F1
#
_entry.id   AF-A0A522YQF4-F1
#
_cell.length_a   1.000
_cell.length_b   1.000
_cell.length_c   1.000
_cell.angle_alpha   90.00
_cell.angle_beta   90.00
_cell.angle_gamma   90.00
#
_symmetry.space_group_name_H-M   'P 1'
#
loop_
_entity.id
_entity.type
_entity.pdbx_description
1 polymer ?
#
loop_
_entity_poly.entity_id
_entity_poly.type
_entity_poly.pdbx_seq_one_letter_code
_entity_poly.pdbx_strand_id
1 'polypeptide(L)'
;MSDRRNAPPAEPTVVPAPVSFALLGALMGLGSPLGAFLLRWWRAEPRIFALWMEVELSANADFYGYMGLGTVAAFTLFGWYVGTHIQGHHVRNRDLRRRVDELHLKSVTDGLTGAYSHAYLQEVLALELEKAKAGGTPLSILMMDLDDFKKLNDGHGHQIGRA
;
A
#
# COMPACT_ATOMS: atom_id res chain seq x y z
N MET A 1 -25.97 8.63 -12.35
CA MET A 1 -25.62 7.82 -11.17
C MET A 1 -24.24 7.24 -11.43
N SER A 2 -23.20 7.87 -10.86
CA SER A 2 -21.81 7.62 -11.23
C SER A 2 -21.35 6.21 -10.84
N ASP A 3 -20.68 5.55 -11.78
CA ASP A 3 -20.12 4.21 -11.67
C ASP A 3 -19.02 4.17 -10.59
N ARG A 4 -19.37 3.65 -9.40
CA ARG A 4 -18.42 3.44 -8.29
C ARG A 4 -17.46 2.27 -8.52
N ARG A 5 -17.59 1.51 -9.60
CA ARG A 5 -16.74 0.33 -9.87
C ARG A 5 -15.45 0.66 -10.63
N ASN A 6 -15.39 1.82 -11.29
CA ASN A 6 -14.20 2.32 -12.00
C ASN A 6 -13.55 3.52 -11.32
N ALA A 7 -13.80 3.73 -10.03
CA ALA A 7 -13.02 4.71 -9.28
C ALA A 7 -11.54 4.29 -9.35
N PRO A 8 -10.62 5.18 -9.81
CA PRO A 8 -9.20 4.87 -9.75
C PRO A 8 -8.85 4.47 -8.32
N PRO A 9 -8.01 3.45 -8.12
CA PRO A 9 -7.64 3.01 -6.78
C PRO A 9 -7.12 4.21 -6.00
N ALA A 10 -7.60 4.36 -4.75
CA ALA A 10 -7.25 5.48 -3.89
C ALA A 10 -5.75 5.79 -3.99
N GLU A 11 -5.44 7.05 -4.30
CA GLU A 11 -4.07 7.56 -4.40
C GLU A 11 -3.24 7.12 -3.19
N PRO A 12 -1.94 6.85 -3.39
CA PRO A 12 -1.14 6.14 -2.41
C PRO A 12 -1.15 6.91 -1.10
N THR A 13 -1.62 6.26 -0.03
CA THR A 13 -1.30 6.66 1.33
C THR A 13 0.21 6.82 1.38
N VAL A 14 0.70 8.06 1.48
CA VAL A 14 2.12 8.35 1.54
C VAL A 14 2.66 7.65 2.78
N VAL A 15 3.38 6.55 2.57
CA VAL A 15 3.99 5.81 3.66
C VAL A 15 5.05 6.73 4.26
N PRO A 16 5.00 7.00 5.58
CA PRO A 16 6.00 7.84 6.23
C PRO A 16 7.40 7.29 5.99
N ALA A 17 8.39 8.18 5.94
CA ALA A 17 9.78 7.77 5.79
C ALA A 17 10.22 6.92 6.99
N PRO A 18 11.20 6.00 6.83
CA PRO A 18 11.71 5.18 7.93
C PRO A 18 12.21 6.02 9.12
N VAL A 19 12.72 7.21 8.84
CA VAL A 19 13.12 8.21 9.84
C VAL A 19 11.96 8.57 10.79
N SER A 20 10.73 8.68 10.28
CA SER A 20 9.56 9.02 11.11
C SER A 20 9.29 7.95 12.18
N PHE A 21 9.45 6.67 11.82
CA PHE A 21 9.31 5.56 12.77
C PHE A 21 10.47 5.50 13.77
N ALA A 22 11.69 5.80 13.33
CA ALA A 22 12.85 5.88 14.21
C ALA A 22 12.70 7.01 15.26
N LEU A 23 12.21 8.18 14.86
CA LEU A 23 11.92 9.31 15.76
C LEU A 23 10.83 8.96 16.78
N LEU A 24 9.76 8.30 16.34
CA LEU A 24 8.70 7.85 17.23
C LEU A 24 9.23 6.80 18.23
N GLY A 25 10.08 5.89 17.77
CA GLY A 25 10.79 4.93 18.63
C GLY A 25 11.66 5.64 19.68
N ALA A 26 12.48 6.61 19.26
CA ALA A 26 13.30 7.40 20.18
C ALA A 26 12.45 8.08 21.27
N LEU A 27 11.32 8.66 20.88
CA LEU A 27 10.38 9.30 21.81
C LEU A 27 9.78 8.30 22.81
N MET A 28 9.37 7.11 22.34
CA MET A 28 8.86 6.05 23.22
C MET A 28 9.95 5.52 24.16
N GLY A 29 11.20 5.47 23.71
CA GLY A 29 12.35 5.03 24.51
C GLY A 29 12.57 5.87 25.78
N LEU A 30 12.25 7.17 25.74
CA LEU A 30 12.31 8.06 26.91
C LEU A 30 11.29 7.72 28.00
N GLY A 31 10.24 6.97 27.67
CA GLY A 31 9.21 6.56 28.63
C GLY A 31 9.73 5.61 29.70
N SER A 32 10.74 4.80 29.40
CA SER A 32 11.31 3.83 30.35
C SER A 32 11.97 4.48 31.57
N PRO A 33 12.94 5.41 31.43
CA PRO A 33 13.54 6.08 32.59
C PRO A 33 12.51 6.91 33.38
N LEU A 34 11.56 7.56 32.70
CA LEU A 34 10.46 8.28 33.36
C LEU A 34 9.56 7.33 34.17
N GLY A 35 9.20 6.18 33.61
CA GLY A 35 8.39 5.18 34.30
C GLY A 35 9.08 4.63 35.55
N ALA A 36 10.37 4.33 35.46
CA ALA A 36 11.17 3.89 36.60
C ALA A 36 11.23 4.96 37.71
N PHE A 37 11.41 6.22 37.32
CA PHE A 37 11.42 7.36 38.23
C PHE A 37 10.07 7.51 38.96
N LEU A 38 8.95 7.46 38.23
CA LEU A 38 7.61 7.57 38.81
C LEU A 38 7.29 6.44 39.78
N LEU A 39 7.67 5.20 39.46
CA LEU A 39 7.48 4.04 40.35
C LEU A 39 8.28 4.18 41.65
N ARG A 40 9.51 4.68 41.57
CA ARG A 40 10.34 4.93 42.75
C ARG A 40 9.80 6.10 43.58
N TRP A 41 9.31 7.14 42.93
CA TRP A 41 8.65 8.25 43.61
C TRP A 41 7.39 7.80 44.36
N TRP A 42 6.54 6.97 43.75
CA TRP A 42 5.34 6.42 44.42
C TRP A 42 5.69 5.69 45.73
N ARG A 43 6.86 5.05 45.77
CA ARG A 43 7.33 4.33 46.95
C ARG A 43 8.01 5.24 47.98
N ALA A 44 8.46 6.42 47.58
CA ALA A 44 9.06 7.42 48.46
C ALA A 44 7.96 8.26 49.15
N GLU A 45 8.26 8.83 50.33
CA GLU A 45 7.34 9.72 51.02
C GLU A 45 7.09 11.00 50.18
N PRO A 46 5.87 11.27 49.69
CA PRO A 46 5.64 12.34 48.69
C PRO A 46 5.92 13.76 49.20
N ARG A 47 5.98 13.95 50.53
CA ARG A 47 6.14 15.25 51.19
C ARG A 47 7.55 15.83 51.05
N ILE A 48 8.55 15.00 50.74
CA ILE A 48 9.97 15.39 50.63
C ILE A 48 10.49 15.35 49.20
N PHE A 49 9.60 15.50 48.20
CA PHE A 49 9.92 15.30 46.78
C PHE A 49 11.18 16.05 46.31
N ALA A 50 11.31 17.34 46.64
CA ALA A 50 12.45 18.15 46.19
C ALA A 50 13.79 17.62 46.72
N LEU A 51 13.84 17.26 48.01
CA LEU A 51 15.04 16.74 48.66
C LEU A 51 15.35 15.31 48.19
N TRP A 52 14.32 14.47 48.08
CA TRP A 52 14.45 13.09 47.61
C TRP A 52 14.92 13.04 46.16
N MET A 53 14.40 13.90 45.29
CA MET A 53 14.74 13.95 43.87
C MET A 53 16.22 14.23 43.64
N GLU A 54 16.79 15.21 44.34
CA GLU A 54 18.21 15.56 44.21
C GLU A 54 19.12 14.40 44.62
N VAL A 55 18.77 13.71 45.71
CA VAL A 55 19.48 12.51 46.18
C VAL A 55 19.30 11.33 45.22
N GLU A 56 18.08 11.10 44.72
CA GLU A 56 17.76 9.99 43.82
C GLU A 56 18.50 10.11 42.49
N LEU A 57 18.46 11.29 41.86
CA LEU A 57 19.13 11.53 40.59
C LEU A 57 20.65 11.47 40.73
N SER A 58 21.22 12.01 41.81
CA SER A 58 22.67 11.96 42.03
C SER A 58 23.16 10.55 42.37
N ALA A 59 22.40 9.78 43.17
CA ALA A 59 22.77 8.42 43.56
C ALA A 59 22.55 7.37 42.46
N ASN A 60 21.61 7.60 41.53
CA ASN A 60 21.23 6.63 40.50
C ASN A 60 21.42 7.18 39.07
N ALA A 61 22.25 8.21 38.88
CA ALA A 61 22.50 8.83 37.58
C ALA A 61 22.86 7.79 36.51
N ASP A 62 23.76 6.85 36.86
CA ASP A 62 24.22 5.78 35.96
C ASP A 62 23.08 4.86 35.53
N PHE A 63 22.14 4.55 36.44
CA PHE A 63 20.99 3.70 36.16
C PHE A 63 20.03 4.34 35.15
N TYR A 64 19.67 5.61 35.37
CA TYR A 64 18.80 6.34 34.44
C TYR A 64 19.50 6.62 33.11
N GLY A 65 20.81 6.87 33.12
CA GLY A 65 21.63 7.06 31.92
C GLY A 65 21.69 5.80 31.05
N TYR A 66 22.05 4.65 31.64
CA TYR A 66 22.05 3.37 30.95
C TYR A 66 20.67 3.04 30.37
N MET A 67 19.61 3.20 31.18
CA MET A 67 18.26 2.89 30.77
C MET A 67 17.82 3.77 29.61
N GLY A 68 17.98 5.11 29.72
CA GLY A 68 17.59 6.04 28.68
C GLY A 68 18.35 5.82 27.37
N LEU A 69 19.66 5.64 27.43
CA LEU A 69 20.46 5.37 26.23
C LEU A 69 20.08 4.04 25.59
N GLY A 70 19.93 2.98 26.40
CA GLY A 70 19.59 1.65 25.93
C GLY A 70 18.22 1.59 25.27
N THR A 71 17.19 2.17 25.91
CA THR A 71 15.83 2.15 25.37
C THR A 71 15.69 3.05 24.17
N VAL A 72 16.25 4.27 24.18
CA VAL A 72 16.23 5.14 23.01
C VAL A 72 16.93 4.45 21.83
N ALA A 73 18.11 3.88 22.02
CA ALA A 73 18.80 3.16 20.95
C ALA A 73 17.99 1.97 20.43
N ALA A 74 17.48 1.11 21.32
CA ALA A 74 16.71 -0.08 20.94
C ALA A 74 15.44 0.28 20.17
N PHE A 75 14.64 1.23 20.67
CA PHE A 75 13.41 1.64 20.00
C PHE A 75 13.66 2.43 18.70
N THR A 76 14.74 3.20 18.61
CA THR A 76 15.13 3.89 17.37
C THR A 76 15.52 2.89 16.28
N LEU A 77 16.37 1.91 16.61
CA LEU A 77 16.77 0.86 15.68
C LEU A 77 15.58 -0.01 15.25
N PHE A 78 14.71 -0.36 16.19
CA PHE A 78 13.49 -1.10 15.90
C PHE A 78 12.54 -0.29 15.01
N GLY A 79 12.33 0.99 15.31
CA GLY A 79 11.52 1.89 14.49
C GLY A 79 12.08 2.02 13.07
N TRP A 80 13.39 2.15 12.92
CA TRP A 80 14.05 2.17 11.61
C TRP A 80 13.85 0.86 10.84
N TYR A 81 14.06 -0.28 11.50
CA TYR A 81 13.83 -1.60 10.92
C TYR A 81 12.39 -1.77 10.44
N VAL A 82 11.41 -1.44 11.28
CA VAL A 82 9.98 -1.49 10.92
C VAL A 82 9.68 -0.56 9.76
N GLY A 83 10.17 0.68 9.79
CA GLY A 83 9.94 1.66 8.73
C GLY A 83 10.46 1.19 7.37
N THR A 84 11.69 0.69 7.31
CA THR A 84 12.27 0.14 6.08
C THR A 84 11.54 -1.11 5.58
N HIS A 85 11.08 -1.97 6.49
CA HIS A 85 10.34 -3.17 6.15
C HIS A 85 8.95 -2.86 5.58
N ILE A 86 8.20 -1.97 6.23
CA ILE A 86 6.88 -1.50 5.76
C ILE A 86 7.02 -0.87 4.38
N GLN A 87 8.00 0.03 4.19
CA GLN A 87 8.21 0.68 2.90
C GLN A 87 8.54 -0.32 1.77
N GLY A 88 9.35 -1.34 2.06
CA GLY A 88 9.66 -2.42 1.11
C GLY A 88 8.42 -3.20 0.66
N HIS A 89 7.52 -3.55 1.60
CA HIS A 89 6.27 -4.25 1.29
C HIS A 89 5.36 -3.43 0.37
N HIS A 90 5.24 -2.12 0.58
CA HIS A 90 4.38 -1.28 -0.25
C HIS A 90 4.87 -1.16 -1.70
N VAL A 91 6.18 -1.04 -1.91
CA VAL A 91 6.76 -0.99 -3.26
C VAL A 91 6.51 -2.32 -3.98
N ARG A 92 6.73 -3.46 -3.30
CA ARG A 92 6.50 -4.79 -3.88
C ARG A 92 5.02 -5.03 -4.21
N ASN A 93 4.11 -4.62 -3.33
CA ASN A 93 2.67 -4.78 -3.58
C ASN A 93 2.21 -3.95 -4.80
N ARG A 94 2.75 -2.74 -4.97
CA ARG A 94 2.45 -1.89 -6.13
C ARG A 94 2.95 -2.54 -7.43
N ASP A 95 4.16 -3.07 -7.41
CA ASP A 95 4.74 -3.75 -8.57
C ASP A 95 3.95 -5.02 -8.94
N LEU A 96 3.58 -5.82 -7.94
CA LEU A 96 2.74 -7.00 -8.14
C LEU A 96 1.39 -6.65 -8.77
N ARG A 97 0.71 -5.61 -8.27
CA ARG A 97 -0.55 -5.15 -8.84
C ARG A 97 -0.42 -4.72 -10.30
N ARG A 98 0.61 -3.92 -10.62
CA ARG A 98 0.88 -3.52 -12.01
C ARG A 98 1.08 -4.71 -12.93
N ARG A 99 1.86 -5.71 -12.50
CA ARG A 99 2.08 -6.94 -13.29
C ARG A 99 0.79 -7.74 -13.46
N VAL A 100 -0.04 -7.82 -12.41
CA VAL A 100 -1.35 -8.47 -12.50
C VAL A 100 -2.23 -7.75 -13.51
N ASP A 101 -2.30 -6.42 -13.46
CA ASP A 101 -3.09 -5.61 -14.40
C ASP A 101 -2.59 -5.76 -15.84
N GLU A 102 -1.27 -5.77 -16.05
CA GLU A 102 -0.65 -5.99 -17.37
C GLU A 102 -0.94 -7.39 -17.91
N LEU A 103 -0.83 -8.43 -17.07
CA LEU A 103 -1.15 -9.80 -17.46
C LEU A 103 -2.64 -9.96 -17.74
N HIS A 104 -3.50 -9.33 -16.94
CA HIS A 104 -4.93 -9.32 -17.17
C HIS A 104 -5.25 -8.67 -18.51
N LEU A 105 -4.72 -7.48 -18.78
CA LEU A 105 -4.88 -6.80 -20.06
C LEU A 105 -4.44 -7.69 -21.23
N LYS A 106 -3.25 -8.29 -21.17
CA LYS A 106 -2.76 -9.21 -22.22
C LYS A 106 -3.60 -10.48 -22.36
N SER A 107 -4.25 -10.93 -21.30
CA SER A 107 -5.13 -12.10 -21.33
C SER A 107 -6.50 -11.78 -21.93
N VAL A 108 -6.98 -10.54 -21.76
CA VAL A 108 -8.30 -10.14 -22.25
C VAL A 108 -8.27 -9.45 -23.59
N THR A 109 -7.11 -9.06 -24.12
CA THR A 109 -6.95 -8.46 -25.45
C THR A 109 -6.39 -9.43 -26.48
N ASP A 110 -6.78 -9.26 -27.73
CA ASP A 110 -6.19 -9.93 -28.88
C ASP A 110 -4.82 -9.31 -29.19
N GLY A 111 -3.79 -10.14 -29.24
CA GLY A 111 -2.41 -9.68 -29.39
C GLY A 111 -2.09 -9.08 -30.77
N LEU A 112 -2.97 -9.26 -31.75
CA LEU A 112 -2.78 -8.72 -33.11
C LEU A 112 -3.42 -7.35 -33.27
N THR A 113 -4.61 -7.14 -32.73
CA THR A 113 -5.40 -5.92 -32.93
C THR A 113 -5.43 -5.00 -31.70
N GLY A 114 -5.04 -5.50 -30.52
CA GLY A 114 -5.19 -4.79 -29.25
C GLY A 114 -6.64 -4.63 -28.78
N ALA A 115 -7.61 -5.09 -29.57
CA ALA A 115 -9.01 -5.11 -29.21
C ALA A 115 -9.26 -6.14 -28.11
N TYR A 116 -10.35 -5.99 -27.34
CA TYR A 116 -10.76 -7.03 -26.41
C TYR A 116 -11.08 -8.34 -27.15
N SER A 117 -10.61 -9.43 -26.58
CA SER A 117 -10.85 -10.78 -27.06
C SER A 117 -12.36 -11.09 -27.08
N HIS A 118 -12.75 -11.97 -27.99
CA HIS A 118 -14.13 -12.44 -28.09
C HIS A 118 -14.64 -13.04 -26.76
N ALA A 119 -13.78 -13.75 -26.02
CA ALA A 119 -14.13 -14.32 -24.72
C ALA A 119 -14.48 -13.23 -23.69
N TYR A 120 -13.69 -12.15 -23.64
CA TYR A 120 -13.97 -11.02 -22.75
C TYR A 120 -15.26 -10.27 -23.14
N LEU A 121 -15.52 -10.11 -24.44
CA LEU A 121 -16.78 -9.51 -24.91
C LEU A 121 -18.01 -10.30 -24.43
N GLN A 122 -17.96 -11.63 -24.48
CA GLN A 122 -19.06 -12.49 -24.02
C GLN A 122 -19.31 -12.36 -22.50
N GLU A 123 -18.25 -12.30 -21.71
CA GLU A 123 -18.34 -12.13 -20.25
C GLU A 123 -18.96 -10.77 -19.87
N VAL A 124 -18.46 -9.69 -20.47
CA VAL A 124 -18.98 -8.33 -20.23
C VAL A 124 -20.43 -8.22 -20.69
N LEU A 125 -20.77 -8.80 -21.85
CA LEU A 125 -22.12 -8.75 -22.38
C LEU A 125 -23.13 -9.44 -21.44
N ALA A 126 -22.77 -10.60 -20.88
CA ALA A 126 -23.64 -11.29 -19.91
C ALA A 126 -23.91 -10.43 -18.67
N LEU A 127 -22.87 -9.79 -18.12
CA LEU A 127 -22.98 -8.88 -16.98
C LEU A 127 -23.84 -7.65 -17.28
N GLU A 128 -23.63 -7.00 -18.42
CA GLU A 128 -24.42 -5.82 -18.81
C GLU A 128 -25.88 -6.18 -19.12
N LEU A 129 -26.14 -7.36 -19.67
CA LEU A 129 -27.50 -7.86 -19.89
C LEU A 129 -28.25 -8.03 -18.57
N GLU A 130 -27.61 -8.60 -17.54
CA GLU A 130 -28.22 -8.72 -16.20
C GLU A 130 -28.50 -7.36 -15.57
N LYS A 131 -27.54 -6.42 -15.66
CA LYS A 131 -27.73 -5.06 -15.16
C LYS A 131 -28.87 -4.33 -15.87
N ALA A 132 -28.94 -4.44 -17.19
CA ALA A 132 -29.99 -3.84 -18.00
C ALA A 132 -31.38 -4.40 -17.64
N LYS A 133 -31.47 -5.72 -17.44
CA LYS A 133 -32.70 -6.37 -16.95
C LYS A 133 -33.10 -5.88 -15.56
N ALA A 134 -32.15 -5.80 -14.63
CA ALA A 134 -32.42 -5.36 -13.26
C ALA A 134 -32.78 -3.86 -13.17
N GLY A 135 -32.16 -3.03 -14.01
CA GLY A 135 -32.38 -1.58 -14.05
C GLY A 135 -33.49 -1.11 -15.01
N GLY A 136 -34.05 -2.01 -15.82
CA GLY A 136 -35.03 -1.67 -16.85
C GLY A 136 -34.48 -0.75 -17.96
N THR A 137 -33.16 -0.71 -18.16
CA THR A 137 -32.51 0.17 -19.15
C THR A 137 -32.26 -0.56 -20.47
N PRO A 138 -32.47 0.08 -21.63
CA PRO A 138 -32.19 -0.54 -22.92
C PRO A 138 -30.67 -0.75 -23.14
N LEU A 139 -30.31 -1.90 -23.74
CA LEU A 139 -28.93 -2.27 -24.11
C LEU A 139 -28.86 -2.52 -25.62
N SER A 140 -27.82 -2.01 -26.29
CA SER A 140 -27.57 -2.17 -27.72
C SER A 140 -26.16 -2.69 -27.99
N ILE A 141 -25.98 -3.48 -29.06
CA ILE A 141 -24.69 -4.04 -29.50
C ILE A 141 -24.47 -3.68 -30.98
N LEU A 142 -23.24 -3.32 -31.34
CA LEU A 142 -22.81 -3.12 -32.71
C LEU A 142 -21.77 -4.18 -33.08
N MET A 143 -22.04 -4.95 -34.14
CA MET A 143 -21.08 -5.86 -34.75
C MET A 143 -20.67 -5.29 -36.11
N MET A 144 -19.37 -5.18 -36.36
CA MET A 144 -18.80 -4.71 -37.61
C MET A 144 -17.83 -5.77 -38.13
N ASP A 145 -17.89 -6.05 -39.43
CA ASP A 145 -16.97 -6.93 -40.14
C ASP A 145 -16.30 -6.15 -41.26
N LEU A 146 -15.06 -6.50 -41.60
CA LEU A 146 -14.32 -5.86 -42.69
C LEU A 146 -14.53 -6.64 -43.99
N ASP A 147 -15.31 -6.06 -44.90
CA ASP A 147 -15.56 -6.65 -46.21
C ASP A 147 -14.27 -6.81 -47.03
N ASP A 148 -14.16 -7.90 -47.80
CA ASP A 148 -13.05 -8.16 -48.73
C ASP A 148 -11.63 -8.24 -48.12
N PHE A 149 -11.49 -8.38 -46.79
CA PHE A 149 -10.18 -8.48 -46.10
C PHE A 149 -9.27 -9.60 -46.66
N LYS A 150 -9.87 -10.67 -47.19
CA LYS A 150 -9.15 -11.79 -47.83
C LYS A 150 -8.38 -11.37 -49.09
N LYS A 151 -8.97 -10.51 -49.94
CA LYS A 151 -8.30 -10.01 -51.16
C LYS A 151 -7.09 -9.13 -50.84
N LEU A 152 -7.15 -8.39 -49.74
CA LEU A 152 -6.06 -7.52 -49.28
C LEU A 152 -4.87 -8.35 -48.78
N ASN A 153 -5.15 -9.44 -48.06
CA ASN A 153 -4.15 -10.41 -47.61
C ASN A 153 -3.54 -11.24 -48.75
N ASP A 154 -4.34 -11.62 -49.75
CA ASP A 154 -3.90 -12.43 -50.89
C ASP A 154 -3.00 -11.65 -51.88
N GLY A 155 -3.11 -10.31 -51.94
CA GLY A 155 -2.36 -9.46 -52.87
C GLY A 155 -0.97 -9.01 -52.42
N HIS A 156 -0.65 -9.06 -51.12
CA HIS A 156 0.59 -8.47 -50.56
C HIS A 156 1.59 -9.49 -50.02
N GLY A 157 1.31 -10.80 -50.13
CA GLY A 157 2.12 -11.84 -49.52
C GLY A 157 2.03 -11.79 -47.98
N HIS A 158 2.32 -12.93 -47.34
CA HIS A 158 2.01 -13.26 -45.93
C HIS A 158 2.55 -12.31 -44.82
N GLN A 159 3.14 -11.17 -45.17
CA GLN A 159 3.88 -10.30 -44.24
C GLN A 159 3.12 -9.02 -43.83
N ILE A 160 2.02 -8.62 -44.49
CA ILE A 160 1.38 -7.30 -44.22
C ILE A 160 0.00 -7.40 -43.54
N GLY A 161 -0.60 -8.59 -43.39
CA GLY A 161 -1.90 -8.79 -42.73
C GLY A 161 -1.94 -8.58 -41.22
N ARG A 162 -0.99 -7.84 -40.65
CA ARG A 162 -0.79 -7.64 -39.22
C ARG A 162 -0.39 -6.18 -38.94
N ALA A 163 -1.35 -5.27 -38.95
CA ALA A 163 -1.22 -3.91 -38.44
C ALA A 163 -2.54 -3.49 -37.79
#